data_AF-A0A7S1LVP1-F1
#
_entry.id   AF-A0A7S1LVP1-F1
#
_cell.length_a   1.000
_cell.length_b   1.000
_cell.length_c   1.000
_cell.angle_alpha   90.00
_cell.angle_beta   90.00
_cell.angle_gamma   90.00
#
_symmetry.space_group_name_H-M   'P 1'
#
loop_
_entity.id
_entity.type
_entity.pdbx_description
1 polymer ?
#
loop_
_entity_poly.entity_id
_entity_poly.type
_entity_poly.pdbx_seq_one_letter_code
_entity_poly.pdbx_strand_id
1 'polypeptide(L)'
;AERLLLLDRWEAAVDMRTGRYDTSSRGNGSHFRNELYQGRTLNVHYASVAEWTLPEIAEFEFDYISNQRPAEGTKELSSELWETILVEMYHCKCTPEEKLAVL
;
A
#
# COMPACT_ATOMS: atom_id res chain seq x y z
N ALA A 1 9.64 -0.61 -4.98
CA ALA A 1 8.56 0.38 -4.86
C ALA A 1 7.23 -0.13 -5.43
N GLU A 2 7.15 -0.71 -6.63
CA GLU A 2 5.89 -1.24 -7.20
C GLU A 2 5.13 -2.22 -6.29
N ARG A 3 5.84 -3.09 -5.57
CA ARG A 3 5.24 -4.05 -4.62
C ARG A 3 4.49 -3.36 -3.48
N LEU A 4 4.94 -2.18 -3.07
CA LEU A 4 4.31 -1.41 -2.00
C LEU A 4 3.04 -0.70 -2.49
N LEU A 5 3.00 -0.29 -3.77
CA LEU A 5 1.79 0.22 -4.41
C LEU A 5 0.70 -0.85 -4.50
N LEU A 6 1.09 -2.11 -4.78
CA LEU A 6 0.15 -3.23 -4.78
C LEU A 6 -0.42 -3.50 -3.39
N LEU A 7 0.41 -3.42 -2.35
CA LEU A 7 -0.02 -3.58 -0.96
C LEU A 7 -1.01 -2.48 -0.54
N ASP A 8 -0.70 -1.22 -0.85
CA ASP A 8 -1.57 -0.06 -0.58
C ASP A 8 -2.94 -0.20 -1.24
N ARG A 9 -2.97 -0.62 -2.52
CA ARG A 9 -4.23 -0.90 -3.24
C ARG A 9 -5.02 -2.04 -2.63
N TRP A 10 -4.33 -3.10 -2.19
CA TRP A 10 -4.97 -4.22 -1.50
C TRP A 10 -5.57 -3.78 -0.16
N GLU A 11 -4.87 -2.99 0.64
CA GLU A 11 -5.40 -2.44 1.90
C GLU A 11 -6.63 -1.55 1.65
N ALA A 12 -6.57 -0.67 0.65
CA ALA A 12 -7.71 0.18 0.27
C ALA A 12 -8.94 -0.65 -0.14
N ALA A 13 -8.75 -1.72 -0.92
CA ALA A 13 -9.83 -2.62 -1.31
C ALA A 13 -10.41 -3.41 -0.11
N VAL A 14 -9.56 -3.83 0.83
CA VAL A 14 -9.98 -4.50 2.07
C VAL A 14 -10.79 -3.55 2.95
N ASP A 15 -10.38 -2.29 3.08
CA ASP A 15 -11.08 -1.28 3.88
C ASP A 15 -12.47 -0.97 3.30
N MET A 16 -12.59 -0.85 1.97
CA MET A 16 -13.87 -0.71 1.29
C MET A 16 -14.81 -1.89 1.58
N ARG A 17 -14.30 -3.13 1.48
CA ARG A 17 -15.10 -4.35 1.71
C ARG A 17 -15.54 -4.50 3.16
N THR A 18 -14.69 -4.12 4.10
CA THR A 18 -14.97 -4.24 5.54
C THR A 18 -15.80 -3.08 6.08
N GLY A 19 -16.12 -2.09 5.24
CA GLY A 19 -16.88 -0.90 5.63
C GLY A 19 -16.10 0.01 6.58
N ARG A 20 -14.77 -0.05 6.54
CA ARG A 20 -13.92 0.82 7.36
C ARG A 20 -14.02 2.24 6.82
N TYR A 21 -14.06 3.18 7.75
CA TYR A 21 -14.02 4.60 7.39
C TYR A 21 -12.66 4.94 6.78
N ASP A 22 -12.65 5.82 5.80
CA ASP A 22 -11.41 6.33 5.25
C ASP A 22 -10.65 7.10 6.33
N THR A 23 -9.50 6.54 6.74
CA THR A 23 -8.57 7.13 7.71
C THR A 23 -7.30 7.62 7.03
N SER A 24 -7.26 7.65 5.70
CA SER A 24 -6.14 8.23 4.96
C SER A 24 -5.95 9.70 5.37
N SER A 25 -4.69 10.13 5.45
CA SER A 25 -4.33 11.50 5.81
C SER A 25 -4.91 12.54 4.83
N ARG A 26 -5.31 12.11 3.64
CA ARG A 26 -5.74 12.95 2.52
C ARG A 26 -7.17 12.66 2.04
N GLY A 27 -7.90 11.74 2.66
CA GLY A 27 -9.25 11.35 2.21
C GLY A 27 -9.27 10.70 0.81
N ASN A 28 -8.20 9.98 0.46
CA ASN A 28 -7.98 9.36 -0.84
C ASN A 28 -7.81 7.84 -0.76
N GLY A 29 -8.09 7.23 0.40
CA GLY A 29 -7.90 5.80 0.66
C GLY A 29 -6.45 5.30 0.67
N SER A 30 -5.46 6.18 0.55
CA SER A 30 -4.03 5.81 0.56
C SER A 30 -3.51 5.62 1.98
N HIS A 31 -2.75 4.55 2.17
CA HIS A 31 -2.10 4.16 3.42
C HIS A 31 -0.65 4.62 3.50
N PHE A 32 -0.05 5.07 2.40
CA PHE A 32 1.21 5.82 2.43
C PHE A 32 1.11 7.05 3.35
N ARG A 33 2.16 7.27 4.14
CA ARG A 33 2.27 8.40 5.07
C ARG A 33 3.53 9.20 4.82
N ASN A 34 3.36 10.53 4.81
CA ASN A 34 4.43 11.51 4.58
C ASN A 34 5.20 11.23 3.29
N GLU A 35 4.47 10.98 2.20
CA GLU A 35 5.05 10.61 0.92
C GLU A 35 5.79 11.78 0.26
N LEU A 36 7.02 11.51 -0.17
CA LEU A 36 7.90 12.45 -0.87
C LEU A 36 8.48 11.78 -2.12
N TYR A 37 8.52 12.52 -3.22
CA TYR A 37 9.27 12.17 -4.41
C TYR A 37 10.28 13.27 -4.70
N GLN A 38 11.57 12.92 -4.72
CA GLN A 38 12.67 13.91 -4.85
C GLN A 38 12.58 15.05 -3.81
N GLY A 39 12.21 14.72 -2.56
CA GLY A 39 12.02 15.70 -1.50
C GLY A 39 10.81 16.64 -1.69
N ARG A 40 9.91 16.34 -2.63
CA ARG A 40 8.67 17.09 -2.86
C ARG A 40 7.45 16.24 -2.58
N THR A 41 6.41 16.86 -2.01
CA THR A 41 5.16 16.16 -1.76
C THR A 41 4.46 15.82 -3.08
N LEU A 42 4.09 14.55 -3.27
CA LEU A 42 3.38 14.09 -4.48
C LEU A 42 1.94 14.62 -4.58
N ASN A 43 1.43 15.15 -3.47
CA ASN A 43 0.06 15.64 -3.35
C ASN A 43 -0.31 16.83 -4.24
N VAL A 44 0.67 17.51 -4.80
CA VAL A 44 0.45 18.67 -5.68
C VAL A 44 -0.05 18.23 -7.05
N HIS A 45 0.33 17.03 -7.50
CA HIS A 45 0.09 16.57 -8.88
C HIS A 45 -0.77 15.32 -8.98
N TYR A 46 -0.92 14.56 -7.90
CA TYR A 46 -1.66 13.29 -7.89
C TYR A 46 -2.62 13.22 -6.71
N ALA A 47 -3.83 12.70 -6.96
CA ALA A 47 -4.83 12.53 -5.92
C ALA A 47 -4.42 11.40 -4.95
N SER A 48 -3.77 10.35 -5.45
CA SER A 48 -3.22 9.25 -4.66
C SER A 48 -1.88 8.74 -5.22
N VAL A 49 -1.04 8.16 -4.35
CA VAL A 49 0.17 7.43 -4.75
C VAL A 49 -0.19 6.25 -5.66
N ALA A 50 -1.39 5.70 -5.53
CA ALA A 50 -1.89 4.63 -6.40
C ALA A 50 -2.09 5.07 -7.86
N GLU A 51 -2.27 6.35 -8.14
CA GLU A 51 -2.38 6.90 -9.50
C GLU A 51 -1.03 7.36 -10.05
N TRP A 52 -0.03 7.48 -9.18
CA TRP A 52 1.29 7.93 -9.55
C TRP A 52 2.05 6.81 -10.26
N THR A 53 2.48 7.08 -11.49
CA THR A 53 3.34 6.16 -12.23
C THR A 53 4.77 6.35 -11.74
N LEU A 54 5.30 5.36 -11.02
CA LEU A 54 6.66 5.39 -10.49
C LEU A 54 7.68 5.51 -11.64
N PRO A 55 8.48 6.59 -11.70
CA PRO A 55 9.53 6.71 -12.69
C PRO A 55 10.66 5.71 -12.41
N GLU A 56 11.33 5.22 -13.46
CA GLU A 56 12.47 4.28 -13.32
C GLU A 56 13.70 4.89 -12.62
N ILE A 57 13.68 6.22 -12.43
CA ILE A 57 14.76 6.99 -11.82
C ILE A 57 14.23 7.83 -10.65
N ALA A 58 15.13 8.10 -9.70
CA ALA A 58 14.95 8.90 -8.49
C ALA A 58 14.34 8.18 -7.28
N GLU A 59 14.22 8.92 -6.18
CA GLU A 59 13.91 8.40 -4.85
C GLU A 59 12.47 8.72 -4.44
N PHE A 60 11.79 7.67 -3.99
CA PHE A 60 10.46 7.73 -3.39
C PHE A 60 10.59 7.37 -1.92
N GLU A 61 10.25 8.32 -1.06
CA GLU A 61 10.39 8.26 0.39
C GLU A 61 9.01 8.33 1.05
N PHE A 62 8.84 7.60 2.14
CA PHE A 62 7.64 7.59 2.98
C PHE A 62 8.02 7.02 4.35
N ASP A 63 7.28 7.37 5.40
CA ASP A 63 7.58 6.89 6.75
C ASP A 63 7.10 5.44 6.96
N TYR A 64 5.85 5.16 6.57
CA TYR A 64 5.24 3.83 6.67
C TYR A 64 4.00 3.71 5.77
N ILE A 65 3.49 2.49 5.62
CA ILE A 65 2.27 2.15 4.87
C ILE A 65 1.42 1.24 5.75
N SER A 66 0.35 1.80 6.32
CA SER A 66 -0.70 1.02 7.02
C SER A 66 -1.86 1.92 7.45
N ASN A 67 -3.07 1.35 7.54
CA ASN A 67 -4.20 1.98 8.23
C ASN A 67 -4.09 1.93 9.77
N GLN A 68 -3.20 1.10 10.32
CA GLN A 68 -3.01 0.96 11.75
C GLN A 68 -1.59 1.31 12.12
N ARG A 69 -1.44 2.17 13.12
CA ARG A 69 -0.12 2.39 13.71
C ARG A 69 0.29 1.12 14.44
N PRO A 70 1.45 0.51 14.11
CA PRO A 70 1.95 -0.63 14.87
C PRO A 70 2.06 -0.27 16.34
N ALA A 71 1.67 -1.18 17.23
CA ALA A 71 1.86 -0.99 18.66
C ALA A 71 3.36 -0.91 18.99
N GLU A 72 3.70 -0.21 20.06
CA GLU A 72 5.09 -0.14 20.53
C GLU A 72 5.63 -1.56 20.82
N GLY A 73 6.80 -1.89 20.26
CA GLY A 73 7.38 -3.22 20.36
C GLY A 73 6.84 -4.26 19.36
N THR A 74 6.03 -3.85 18.37
CA THR A 74 5.69 -4.71 17.23
C THR A 74 6.96 -5.22 16.58
N LYS A 75 7.08 -6.55 16.44
CA LYS A 75 8.23 -7.17 15.81
C LYS A 75 8.17 -6.98 14.31
N GLU A 76 9.30 -6.63 13.72
CA GLU A 76 9.47 -6.62 12.28
C GLU A 76 9.22 -8.02 11.71
N LEU A 77 8.63 -8.06 10.52
CA LEU A 77 8.46 -9.29 9.78
C LEU A 77 9.85 -9.79 9.35
N SER A 78 10.18 -11.06 9.59
CA SER A 78 11.47 -11.59 9.13
C SER A 78 11.51 -11.65 7.61
N SER A 79 12.71 -11.49 7.03
CA SER A 79 12.89 -11.57 5.57
C SER A 79 12.40 -12.90 5.01
N GLU A 80 12.61 -14.01 5.72
CA GLU A 80 12.16 -15.33 5.28
C GLU A 80 10.62 -15.44 5.27
N LEU A 81 9.96 -14.87 6.28
CA LEU A 81 8.50 -14.85 6.33
C LEU A 81 7.92 -13.96 5.23
N TRP A 82 8.56 -12.82 4.96
CA TRP A 82 8.19 -11.94 3.86
C TRP A 82 8.26 -12.67 2.51
N GLU A 83 9.39 -13.31 2.22
CA GLU A 83 9.59 -14.07 0.99
C GLU A 83 8.57 -15.20 0.86
N THR A 84 8.27 -15.90 1.96
CA THR A 84 7.26 -16.96 2.00
C THR A 84 5.88 -16.42 1.63
N ILE A 85 5.46 -15.30 2.22
CA ILE A 85 4.17 -14.66 1.89
C ILE A 85 4.11 -14.32 0.40
N LEU A 86 5.19 -13.78 -0.17
CA LEU A 86 5.24 -13.43 -1.59
C LEU A 86 5.14 -14.66 -2.50
N VAL A 87 5.82 -15.75 -2.15
CA VAL A 87 5.75 -17.02 -2.89
C VAL A 87 4.34 -17.59 -2.85
N GLU A 88 3.71 -17.62 -1.68
CA GLU A 88 2.32 -18.08 -1.53
C GLU A 88 1.33 -17.19 -2.30
N MET A 89 1.51 -15.86 -2.26
CA MET A 89 0.72 -14.93 -3.07
C MET A 89 0.89 -15.18 -4.56
N TYR A 90 2.10 -15.49 -5.03
CA TYR A 90 2.37 -15.81 -6.43
C TYR A 90 1.71 -17.13 -6.86
N HIS A 91 1.72 -18.14 -5.99
CA HIS A 91 1.08 -19.43 -6.25
C HIS A 91 -0.42 -19.42 -6.06
N CYS A 92 -0.98 -18.40 -5.43
CA CYS A 92 -2.42 -18.22 -5.30
C CYS A 92 -3.05 -18.15 -6.70
N LYS A 93 -3.92 -19.11 -7.00
CA LYS A 93 -4.62 -19.20 -8.29
C LYS A 93 -5.56 -18.00 -8.53
N CYS A 94 -5.91 -17.29 -7.47
CA CYS A 94 -6.75 -16.10 -7.45
C CYS A 94 -7.97 -16.31 -8.36
N THR A 95 -8.82 -17.27 -7.99
CA THR A 95 -9.99 -17.60 -8.79
C THR A 95 -10.90 -16.36 -8.89
N PRO A 96 -11.77 -16.25 -9.91
CA PRO A 96 -12.63 -15.08 -10.07
C PRO A 96 -13.45 -14.75 -8.82
N GLU A 97 -13.80 -15.76 -8.02
CA GLU A 97 -14.54 -15.59 -6.75
C GLU A 97 -13.66 -15.06 -5.61
N GLU A 98 -12.34 -15.26 -5.68
CA GLU A 98 -11.35 -14.78 -4.72
C GLU A 98 -10.80 -13.40 -5.08
N LYS A 99 -11.03 -12.95 -6.33
CA LYS A 99 -10.63 -11.62 -6.79
C LYS A 99 -11.49 -10.55 -6.13
N LEU A 100 -10.83 -9.56 -5.54
CA LEU A 100 -11.48 -8.31 -5.15
C LEU A 100 -11.95 -7.58 -6.42
N ALA A 101 -13.27 -7.48 -6.61
CA ALA A 101 -13.86 -6.60 -7.61
C ALA A 101 -13.67 -5.15 -7.13
N VAL A 102 -12.67 -4.48 -7.70
CA VAL A 102 -12.47 -3.03 -7.51
C VAL A 102 -13.35 -2.35 -8.58
N LEU A 103 -14.44 -1.71 -8.13
CA LEU A 103 -15.33 -0.90 -8.98
C LEU A 103 -14.74 0.48 -9.25
#